data_AF-A0A939VAQ2-F1
#
_entry.id   AF-A0A939VAQ2-F1
#
_cell.length_a   1.000
_cell.length_b   1.000
_cell.length_c   1.000
_cell.angle_alpha   90.00
_cell.angle_beta   90.00
_cell.angle_gamma   90.00
#
_symmetry.space_group_name_H-M   'P 1'
#
loop_
_entity.id
_entity.type
_entity.pdbx_description
1 polymer ?
#
loop_
_entity_poly.entity_id
_entity_poly.type
_entity_poly.pdbx_seq_one_letter_code
_entity_poly.pdbx_strand_id
1 'polypeptide(L)'
;PTNCFDAAYAACKIALEHLTPVILLTDAFVANGSAAWKLPTMDELPAIQPHYVTPEQKDNYTPYERDPETKVRYWAIPGMEGYTHIIGGLEKDGKTGAISTNPENHDLMCRLRAEKVAKIPVPDVEVSGDDDAELLIVGFGGTYGHLFSAMEELRQAGHRVALAHFQYINPLPANTATVLKKYKKVVVAEQNLGQFATYLRSKVDGFTPYQYNEVKGQPFVVAELVKAFKDIING
;
A
#
# COMPACT_ATOMS: atom_id res chain seq x y z
N PRO A 1 -12.95 -10.86 -1.92
CA PRO A 1 -13.79 -10.56 -0.73
C PRO A 1 -13.18 -11.04 0.59
N THR A 2 -12.57 -12.23 0.64
CA THR A 2 -12.04 -12.83 1.88
C THR A 2 -10.91 -12.03 2.54
N ASN A 3 -10.12 -11.27 1.78
CA ASN A 3 -9.03 -10.44 2.29
C ASN A 3 -9.50 -9.07 2.84
N CYS A 4 -10.77 -8.69 2.67
CA CYS A 4 -11.26 -7.36 3.03
C CYS A 4 -11.21 -7.12 4.55
N PHE A 5 -11.46 -8.15 5.35
CA PHE A 5 -11.37 -8.06 6.81
C PHE A 5 -9.93 -7.72 7.24
N ASP A 6 -8.95 -8.50 6.77
CA ASP A 6 -7.55 -8.31 7.12
C ASP A 6 -7.01 -6.96 6.64
N ALA A 7 -7.41 -6.55 5.43
CA ALA A 7 -7.05 -5.24 4.87
C ALA A 7 -7.63 -4.07 5.69
N ALA A 8 -8.87 -4.18 6.16
CA ALA A 8 -9.49 -3.18 7.04
C ALA A 8 -8.82 -3.12 8.40
N TYR A 9 -8.52 -4.28 9.00
CA TYR A 9 -7.81 -4.37 10.26
C TYR A 9 -6.41 -3.75 10.17
N ALA A 10 -5.63 -4.12 9.14
CA ALA A 10 -4.31 -3.56 8.86
C ALA A 10 -4.38 -2.04 8.63
N ALA A 11 -5.39 -1.55 7.92
CA ALA A 11 -5.58 -0.12 7.70
C ALA A 11 -5.81 0.64 9.03
N CYS A 12 -6.67 0.11 9.92
CA CYS A 12 -6.90 0.68 11.25
C CYS A 12 -5.63 0.65 12.11
N LYS A 13 -4.91 -0.47 12.09
CA LYS A 13 -3.63 -0.62 12.80
C LYS A 13 -2.62 0.42 12.34
N ILE A 14 -2.37 0.53 11.03
CA ILE A 14 -1.43 1.52 10.47
C ILE A 14 -1.85 2.94 10.83
N ALA A 15 -3.15 3.26 10.73
CA ALA A 15 -3.64 4.61 11.00
C ALA A 15 -3.36 5.06 12.44
N LEU A 16 -3.59 4.16 13.40
CA LEU A 16 -3.41 4.43 14.82
C LEU A 16 -1.94 4.37 15.24
N GLU A 17 -1.17 3.42 14.71
CA GLU A 17 0.25 3.25 15.06
C GLU A 17 1.15 4.30 14.42
N HIS A 18 0.79 4.84 13.26
CA HIS A 18 1.59 5.85 12.56
C HIS A 18 0.96 7.24 12.52
N LEU A 19 -0.19 7.43 13.17
CA LEU A 19 -0.93 8.70 13.26
C LEU A 19 -1.03 9.39 11.90
N THR A 20 -1.54 8.65 10.92
CA THR A 20 -1.67 9.09 9.53
C THR A 20 -2.98 8.63 8.93
N PRO A 21 -3.60 9.41 8.04
CA PRO A 21 -4.73 8.93 7.27
C PRO A 21 -4.33 7.70 6.45
N VAL A 22 -5.14 6.65 6.50
CA VAL A 22 -5.00 5.45 5.67
C VAL A 22 -6.25 5.31 4.82
N ILE A 23 -6.05 5.09 3.52
CA ILE A 23 -7.14 4.91 2.55
C ILE A 23 -7.13 3.45 2.12
N LEU A 24 -8.17 2.71 2.48
CA LEU A 24 -8.41 1.38 1.95
C LEU A 24 -9.21 1.50 0.65
N LEU A 25 -8.58 1.14 -0.47
CA LEU A 25 -9.25 1.09 -1.77
C LEU A 25 -9.99 -0.24 -1.91
N THR A 26 -11.29 -0.16 -2.17
CA THR A 26 -12.14 -1.29 -2.54
C THR A 26 -12.90 -0.94 -3.82
N ASP A 27 -13.59 -1.92 -4.39
CA ASP A 27 -14.34 -1.77 -5.63
C ASP A 27 -15.69 -2.48 -5.56
N ALA A 28 -16.58 -2.12 -6.48
CA ALA A 28 -17.95 -2.65 -6.51
C ALA A 28 -18.01 -4.16 -6.77
N PHE A 29 -17.02 -4.74 -7.46
CA PHE A 29 -16.97 -6.17 -7.71
C PHE A 29 -16.67 -6.93 -6.41
N VAL A 30 -15.69 -6.47 -5.64
CA VAL A 30 -15.36 -7.04 -4.33
C VAL A 30 -16.50 -6.83 -3.33
N ALA A 31 -17.14 -5.66 -3.33
CA ALA A 31 -18.23 -5.34 -2.41
C ALA A 31 -19.48 -6.20 -2.61
N ASN A 32 -19.79 -6.58 -3.86
CA ASN A 32 -20.96 -7.42 -4.19
C ASN A 32 -20.62 -8.92 -4.28
N GLY A 33 -19.33 -9.28 -4.23
CA GLY A 33 -18.88 -10.66 -4.29
C GLY A 33 -18.91 -11.35 -2.93
N SER A 34 -19.22 -12.65 -2.91
CA SER A 34 -19.17 -13.49 -1.72
C SER A 34 -18.22 -14.67 -1.92
N ALA A 35 -17.50 -15.06 -0.88
CA ALA A 35 -16.68 -16.27 -0.87
C ALA A 35 -16.72 -16.91 0.52
N ALA A 36 -16.52 -18.22 0.60
CA ALA A 36 -16.37 -18.90 1.88
C ALA A 36 -15.12 -18.33 2.59
N TRP A 37 -15.29 -17.89 3.83
CA TRP A 37 -14.24 -17.27 4.62
C TRP A 37 -14.26 -17.84 6.03
N LYS A 38 -13.08 -18.23 6.53
CA LYS A 38 -12.93 -18.71 7.90
C LYS A 38 -12.83 -17.49 8.81
N LEU A 39 -13.74 -17.39 9.78
CA LEU A 39 -13.67 -16.35 10.80
C LEU A 39 -12.36 -16.47 11.58
N PRO A 40 -11.60 -15.36 11.75
CA PRO A 40 -10.39 -15.37 12.56
C PRO A 40 -10.76 -15.47 14.05
N THR A 41 -9.86 -16.07 14.83
CA THR A 41 -9.94 -16.00 16.29
C THR A 41 -9.50 -14.60 16.73
N MET A 42 -10.34 -13.88 17.48
CA MET A 42 -10.05 -12.49 17.83
C MET A 42 -8.75 -12.32 18.63
N ASP A 43 -8.44 -13.29 19.51
CA ASP A 43 -7.21 -13.28 20.32
C ASP A 43 -5.93 -13.56 19.51
N GLU A 44 -6.06 -14.04 18.26
CA GLU A 44 -4.95 -14.26 17.34
C GLU A 44 -4.63 -13.00 16.50
N LEU A 45 -5.46 -11.96 16.57
CA LEU A 45 -5.25 -10.74 15.80
C LEU A 45 -4.09 -9.91 16.37
N PRO A 46 -3.20 -9.34 15.53
CA PRO A 46 -2.06 -8.56 16.00
C PRO A 46 -2.52 -7.30 16.74
N ALA A 47 -2.19 -7.18 18.03
CA ALA A 47 -2.56 -6.01 18.84
C ALA A 47 -2.22 -4.67 18.15
N ILE A 48 -3.13 -3.71 18.26
CA ILE A 48 -2.91 -2.33 17.81
C ILE A 48 -2.28 -1.55 18.97
N GLN A 49 -1.08 -1.02 18.75
CA GLN A 49 -0.24 -0.35 19.75
C GLN A 49 0.05 1.09 19.30
N PRO A 50 -0.89 2.02 19.48
CA PRO A 50 -0.66 3.42 19.15
C PRO A 50 0.55 3.97 19.89
N HIS A 51 1.27 4.89 19.26
CA HIS A 51 2.47 5.49 19.83
C HIS A 51 2.11 6.54 20.90
N TYR A 52 1.63 6.08 22.05
CA TYR A 52 1.18 6.92 23.15
C TYR A 52 2.32 7.68 23.82
N VAL A 53 1.96 8.80 24.45
CA VAL A 53 2.88 9.56 25.32
C VAL A 53 3.37 8.74 26.52
N THR A 54 4.58 9.05 26.98
CA THR A 54 5.19 8.41 28.15
C THR A 54 5.02 9.26 29.41
N PRO A 55 5.14 8.67 30.63
CA PRO A 55 5.09 9.42 31.88
C PRO A 55 6.12 10.55 31.98
N GLU A 56 7.30 10.39 31.36
CA GLU A 56 8.38 11.37 31.38
C GLU A 56 8.03 12.65 30.60
N GLN A 57 7.07 12.56 29.67
CA GLN A 57 6.58 13.71 28.89
C GLN A 57 5.50 14.52 29.62
N LYS A 58 5.06 14.09 30.81
CA LYS A 58 4.04 14.83 31.59
C LYS A 58 4.51 16.26 31.86
N ASP A 59 3.60 17.21 31.69
CA ASP A 59 3.76 18.66 31.84
C ASP A 59 4.75 19.33 30.85
N ASN A 60 5.43 18.55 30.00
CA ASN A 60 6.39 19.03 28.99
C ASN A 60 6.10 18.50 27.58
N TYR A 61 4.90 17.97 27.35
CA TYR A 61 4.51 17.34 26.09
C TYR A 61 4.21 18.35 24.98
N THR A 62 4.73 18.06 23.78
CA THR A 62 4.27 18.67 22.52
C THR A 62 3.82 17.59 21.54
N PRO A 63 2.70 17.77 20.83
CA PRO A 63 2.19 16.77 19.89
C PRO A 63 3.00 16.73 18.58
N TYR A 64 4.07 17.53 18.46
CA TYR A 64 4.94 17.59 17.28
C TYR A 64 6.32 16.97 17.50
N GLU A 65 6.64 16.61 18.75
CA GLU A 65 7.78 15.74 19.05
C GLU A 65 7.54 14.37 18.41
N ARG A 66 8.61 13.80 17.88
CA ARG A 66 8.58 12.57 17.09
C ARG A 66 9.65 11.62 17.56
N ASP A 67 9.31 10.34 17.51
CA ASP A 67 10.28 9.27 17.65
C ASP A 67 11.37 9.39 16.56
N PRO A 68 12.66 9.30 16.92
CA PRO A 68 13.76 9.54 16.00
C PRO A 68 13.88 8.45 14.92
N GLU A 69 13.37 7.24 15.15
CA GLU A 69 13.47 6.12 14.22
C GLU A 69 12.28 6.14 13.25
N THR A 70 11.07 6.07 13.79
CA THR A 70 9.80 5.94 13.04
C THR A 70 9.25 7.27 12.55
N LYS A 71 9.69 8.40 13.13
CA LYS A 71 9.15 9.76 12.91
C LYS A 71 7.68 9.93 13.30
N VAL A 72 7.10 8.95 14.00
CA VAL A 72 5.72 9.01 14.50
C VAL A 72 5.66 9.95 15.71
N ARG A 73 4.56 10.69 15.84
CA ARG A 73 4.36 11.61 16.97
C ARG A 73 3.96 10.81 18.21
N TYR A 74 4.26 11.31 19.40
CA TYR A 74 3.66 10.75 20.63
C TYR A 74 2.21 11.23 20.75
N TRP A 75 1.28 10.33 21.06
CA TRP A 75 -0.16 10.61 21.10
C TRP A 75 -0.67 10.69 22.53
N ALA A 76 -1.06 11.90 22.96
CA ALA A 76 -1.88 12.08 24.14
C ALA A 76 -3.36 12.08 23.74
N ILE A 77 -4.17 11.28 24.43
CA ILE A 77 -5.63 11.29 24.25
C ILE A 77 -6.27 12.37 25.15
N PRO A 78 -7.38 12.99 24.73
CA PRO A 78 -8.08 13.98 25.55
C PRO A 78 -8.42 13.43 26.95
N GLY A 79 -8.19 14.25 27.98
CA GLY A 79 -8.45 13.90 29.39
C GLY A 79 -7.23 13.45 30.19
N MET A 80 -6.06 13.26 29.56
CA MET A 80 -4.82 12.96 30.27
C MET A 80 -4.26 14.22 30.96
N GLU A 81 -4.22 14.21 32.29
CA GLU A 81 -3.64 15.28 33.10
C GLU A 81 -2.16 15.50 32.77
N GLY A 82 -1.76 16.76 32.56
CA GLY A 82 -0.38 17.14 32.23
C GLY A 82 0.00 16.98 30.76
N TYR A 83 -0.93 16.60 29.87
CA TYR A 83 -0.69 16.48 28.43
C TYR A 83 -1.52 17.46 27.59
N THR A 84 -1.88 18.60 28.16
CA THR A 84 -2.66 19.61 27.45
C THR A 84 -1.89 20.13 26.24
N HIS A 85 -2.53 20.12 25.07
CA HIS A 85 -1.89 20.52 23.82
C HIS A 85 -2.92 21.06 22.82
N ILE A 86 -2.43 21.70 21.75
CA ILE A 86 -3.26 22.25 20.68
C ILE A 86 -2.83 21.64 19.35
N ILE A 87 -3.79 21.07 18.63
CA ILE A 87 -3.62 20.58 17.26
C ILE A 87 -4.34 21.55 16.32
N GLY A 88 -3.75 21.81 15.15
CA GLY A 88 -4.36 22.63 14.11
C GLY A 88 -3.74 22.38 12.75
N GLY A 89 -4.34 22.96 11.70
CA GLY A 89 -3.87 22.82 10.31
C GLY A 89 -2.75 23.79 9.91
N LEU A 90 -2.48 24.82 10.71
CA LEU A 90 -1.35 25.71 10.48
C LEU A 90 -0.04 24.99 10.83
N GLU A 91 1.03 25.32 10.10
CA GLU A 91 2.35 24.77 10.38
C GLU A 91 2.78 25.13 11.80
N LYS A 92 3.34 24.14 12.50
CA LYS A 92 3.83 24.31 13.87
C LYS A 92 5.33 24.11 13.94
N ASP A 93 5.95 24.78 14.90
CA ASP A 93 7.31 24.51 15.30
C ASP A 93 7.39 23.10 15.90
N GLY A 94 8.33 22.29 15.40
CA GLY A 94 8.43 20.88 15.78
C GLY A 94 8.80 20.63 17.25
N LYS A 95 9.39 21.62 17.93
CA LYS A 95 9.83 21.48 19.34
C LYS A 95 8.80 22.06 20.31
N THR A 96 8.25 23.21 19.98
CA THR A 96 7.40 23.99 20.88
C THR A 96 5.90 23.82 20.61
N GLY A 97 5.51 23.39 19.40
CA GLY A 97 4.10 23.29 18.98
C GLY A 97 3.41 24.64 18.71
N ALA A 98 4.13 25.76 18.86
CA ALA A 98 3.67 27.09 18.49
C ALA A 98 3.51 27.22 16.96
N ILE A 99 2.68 28.16 16.50
CA ILE A 99 2.56 28.44 15.06
C ILE A 99 3.92 28.94 14.55
N SER A 100 4.37 28.41 13.42
CA SER A 100 5.64 28.77 12.82
C SER A 100 5.49 29.16 11.36
N THR A 101 6.09 30.28 10.99
CA THR A 101 6.27 30.72 9.60
C THR A 101 7.74 30.64 9.17
N ASN A 102 8.59 29.97 9.95
CA ASN A 102 10.00 29.81 9.64
C ASN A 102 10.16 28.81 8.47
N PRO A 103 10.84 29.19 7.37
CA PRO A 103 10.98 28.33 6.19
C PRO A 103 11.75 27.03 6.47
N GLU A 104 12.80 27.07 7.30
CA GLU A 104 13.60 25.87 7.63
C GLU A 104 12.79 24.89 8.48
N ASN A 105 11.97 25.39 9.41
CA ASN A 105 11.04 24.54 10.15
C ASN A 105 10.02 23.91 9.20
N HIS A 106 9.49 24.67 8.24
CA HIS A 106 8.52 24.14 7.28
C HIS A 106 9.11 23.03 6.40
N ASP A 107 10.31 23.21 5.86
CA ASP A 107 11.02 22.18 5.09
C ASP A 107 11.23 20.91 5.94
N LEU A 108 11.76 21.08 7.16
CA LEU A 108 11.99 19.96 8.08
C LEU A 108 10.69 19.21 8.40
N MET A 109 9.63 19.92 8.79
CA MET A 109 8.36 19.30 9.17
C MET A 109 7.70 18.58 7.97
N CYS A 110 7.82 19.13 6.76
CA CYS A 110 7.37 18.49 5.53
C CYS A 110 8.11 17.18 5.26
N ARG A 111 9.45 17.19 5.34
CA ARG A 111 10.27 15.99 5.14
C ARG A 111 9.96 14.93 6.18
N LEU A 112 9.84 15.28 7.46
CA LEU A 112 9.52 14.34 8.54
C LEU A 112 8.15 13.68 8.37
N ARG A 113 7.13 14.42 7.89
CA ARG A 113 5.81 13.85 7.59
C ARG A 113 5.87 12.86 6.42
N ALA A 114 6.61 13.19 5.36
CA ALA A 114 6.81 12.31 4.23
C ALA A 114 7.63 11.06 4.59
N GLU A 115 8.73 11.23 5.32
CA GLU A 115 9.61 10.16 5.80
C GLU A 115 8.86 9.18 6.70
N LYS A 116 8.03 9.69 7.62
CA LYS A 116 7.15 8.86 8.46
C LYS A 116 6.31 7.90 7.63
N VAL A 117 5.67 8.39 6.56
CA VAL A 117 4.83 7.55 5.68
C VAL A 117 5.69 6.56 4.89
N ALA A 118 6.84 6.99 4.38
CA ALA A 118 7.76 6.13 3.64
C ALA A 118 8.36 5.00 4.52
N LYS A 119 8.44 5.21 5.83
CA LYS A 119 8.96 4.24 6.82
C LYS A 119 7.91 3.28 7.36
N ILE A 120 6.63 3.43 7.01
CA ILE A 120 5.60 2.48 7.45
C ILE A 120 5.97 1.09 6.92
N PRO A 121 6.18 0.08 7.78
CA PRO A 121 6.52 -1.25 7.33
C PRO A 121 5.31 -1.86 6.63
N VAL A 122 5.53 -2.32 5.40
CA VAL A 122 4.54 -3.08 4.63
C VAL A 122 5.17 -4.40 4.19
N PRO A 123 4.41 -5.50 4.13
CA PRO A 123 4.90 -6.78 3.61
C PRO A 123 5.45 -6.63 2.19
N ASP A 124 6.46 -7.46 1.91
CA ASP A 124 6.98 -7.63 0.56
C ASP A 124 5.89 -8.13 -0.39
N VAL A 125 5.97 -7.75 -1.68
CA VAL A 125 5.06 -8.32 -2.68
C VAL A 125 5.46 -9.77 -2.95
N GLU A 126 4.50 -10.68 -2.77
CA GLU A 126 4.65 -12.08 -3.10
C GLU A 126 4.44 -12.29 -4.60
N VAL A 127 5.21 -13.21 -5.18
CA VAL A 127 5.09 -13.60 -6.59
C VAL A 127 4.64 -15.05 -6.66
N SER A 128 3.56 -15.30 -7.38
CA SER A 128 3.09 -16.65 -7.73
C SER A 128 3.58 -17.03 -9.12
N GLY A 129 3.77 -18.32 -9.38
CA GLY A 129 4.18 -18.82 -10.69
C GLY A 129 5.68 -19.09 -10.79
N ASP A 130 6.22 -18.96 -12.01
CA ASP A 130 7.59 -19.37 -12.31
C ASP A 130 8.60 -18.25 -11.98
N ASP A 131 9.68 -18.60 -11.30
CA ASP A 131 10.73 -17.64 -10.91
C ASP A 131 11.44 -17.01 -12.12
N ASP A 132 11.56 -17.77 -13.22
CA ASP A 132 12.19 -17.40 -14.48
C ASP A 132 11.16 -17.12 -15.59
N ALA A 133 9.95 -16.68 -15.21
CA ALA A 133 8.86 -16.41 -16.13
C ALA A 133 9.24 -15.44 -17.27
N GLU A 134 8.65 -15.68 -18.44
CA GLU A 134 8.80 -14.84 -19.63
C GLU A 134 7.97 -13.56 -19.52
N LEU A 135 6.87 -13.63 -18.77
CA LEU A 135 5.95 -12.53 -18.48
C LEU A 135 5.62 -12.49 -16.97
N LEU A 136 5.81 -11.32 -16.36
CA LEU A 136 5.21 -10.99 -15.07
C LEU A 136 3.91 -10.20 -15.30
N ILE A 137 2.80 -10.74 -14.81
CA ILE A 137 1.52 -10.05 -14.70
C ILE A 137 1.51 -9.26 -13.40
N VAL A 138 1.16 -7.98 -13.47
CA VAL A 138 1.06 -7.08 -12.32
C VAL A 138 -0.36 -6.55 -12.20
N GLY A 139 -0.95 -6.66 -11.02
CA GLY A 139 -2.28 -6.14 -10.73
C GLY A 139 -2.43 -5.62 -9.30
N PHE A 140 -3.58 -5.05 -9.01
CA PHE A 140 -4.01 -4.62 -7.67
C PHE A 140 -5.55 -4.63 -7.57
N GLY A 141 -6.08 -4.62 -6.35
CA GLY A 141 -7.52 -4.53 -6.09
C GLY A 141 -8.30 -5.80 -6.50
N GLY A 142 -9.53 -5.63 -7.00
CA GLY A 142 -10.41 -6.73 -7.42
C GLY A 142 -9.95 -7.54 -8.64
N THR A 143 -8.81 -7.20 -9.26
CA THR A 143 -8.33 -7.90 -10.47
C THR A 143 -7.69 -9.26 -10.17
N TYR A 144 -7.27 -9.53 -8.93
CA TYR A 144 -6.53 -10.73 -8.52
C TYR A 144 -7.09 -12.03 -9.12
N GLY A 145 -8.39 -12.31 -8.93
CA GLY A 145 -8.98 -13.58 -9.36
C GLY A 145 -8.86 -13.81 -10.87
N HIS A 146 -9.12 -12.77 -11.67
CA HIS A 146 -9.04 -12.84 -13.12
C HIS A 146 -7.60 -13.00 -13.61
N LEU A 147 -6.66 -12.27 -13.00
CA LEU A 147 -5.24 -12.35 -13.35
C LEU A 147 -4.62 -13.68 -12.95
N PHE A 148 -5.01 -14.22 -11.79
CA PHE A 148 -4.60 -15.56 -11.35
C PHE A 148 -5.12 -16.64 -12.29
N SER A 149 -6.40 -16.60 -12.68
CA SER A 149 -6.96 -17.55 -13.65
C SER A 149 -6.27 -17.46 -15.02
N ALA A 150 -5.97 -16.24 -15.49
CA ALA A 150 -5.24 -16.05 -16.75
C ALA A 150 -3.80 -16.60 -16.66
N MET A 151 -3.11 -16.40 -15.54
CA MET A 151 -1.79 -17.00 -15.29
C MET A 151 -1.86 -18.53 -15.36
N GLU A 152 -2.80 -19.15 -14.65
CA GLU A 152 -2.93 -20.61 -14.62
C GLU A 152 -3.27 -21.20 -16.00
N GLU A 153 -4.15 -20.56 -16.77
CA GLU A 153 -4.47 -21.00 -18.14
C GLU A 153 -3.24 -20.91 -19.08
N LEU A 154 -2.46 -19.83 -18.97
CA LEU A 154 -1.22 -19.68 -19.74
C LEU A 154 -0.19 -20.75 -19.37
N ARG A 155 -0.05 -21.07 -18.07
CA ARG A 155 0.85 -22.11 -17.58
C ARG A 155 0.42 -23.50 -18.03
N GLN A 156 -0.87 -23.80 -18.00
CA GLN A 156 -1.42 -25.04 -18.56
C GLN A 156 -1.18 -25.15 -20.07
N ALA A 157 -1.13 -24.03 -20.78
CA ALA A 157 -0.76 -23.97 -22.20
C ALA A 157 0.76 -24.03 -22.46
N GLY A 158 1.58 -24.18 -21.41
CA GLY A 158 3.04 -24.34 -21.52
C GLY A 158 3.85 -23.04 -21.50
N HIS A 159 3.24 -21.89 -21.21
CA HIS A 159 3.97 -20.63 -21.05
C HIS A 159 4.48 -20.45 -19.60
N ARG A 160 5.68 -19.91 -19.43
CA ARG A 160 6.22 -19.56 -18.11
C ARG A 160 5.75 -18.16 -17.72
N VAL A 161 4.85 -18.07 -16.75
CA VAL A 161 4.19 -16.82 -16.36
C VAL A 161 4.16 -16.69 -14.84
N ALA A 162 4.37 -15.47 -14.36
CA ALA A 162 4.29 -15.13 -12.95
C ALA A 162 3.26 -14.03 -12.70
N LEU A 163 2.76 -13.93 -11.46
CA LEU A 163 1.82 -12.92 -11.00
C LEU A 163 2.34 -12.25 -9.73
N ALA A 164 2.47 -10.92 -9.76
CA ALA A 164 2.66 -10.08 -8.59
C ALA A 164 1.41 -9.21 -8.37
N HIS A 165 0.72 -9.39 -7.25
CA HIS A 165 -0.50 -8.63 -6.96
C HIS A 165 -0.32 -7.73 -5.74
N PHE A 166 -0.35 -6.42 -5.97
CA PHE A 166 -0.07 -5.42 -4.95
C PHE A 166 -1.28 -5.17 -4.05
N GLN A 167 -1.03 -5.13 -2.75
CA GLN A 167 -2.01 -4.72 -1.72
C GLN A 167 -1.68 -3.36 -1.12
N TYR A 168 -0.39 -3.02 -1.02
CA TYR A 168 0.11 -1.75 -0.51
C TYR A 168 0.63 -0.88 -1.66
N ILE A 169 0.11 0.34 -1.76
CA ILE A 169 0.42 1.27 -2.87
C ILE A 169 1.29 2.44 -2.38
N ASN A 170 1.08 2.92 -1.16
CA ASN A 170 1.89 3.99 -0.58
C ASN A 170 2.02 3.81 0.95
N PRO A 171 3.20 3.41 1.46
CA PRO A 171 4.42 3.09 0.71
C PRO A 171 4.27 1.82 -0.15
N LEU A 172 5.13 1.69 -1.16
CA LEU A 172 5.27 0.45 -1.92
C LEU A 172 6.10 -0.57 -1.11
N PRO A 173 5.87 -1.88 -1.29
CA PRO A 173 6.76 -2.93 -0.78
C PRO A 173 8.23 -2.68 -1.11
N ALA A 174 9.13 -2.93 -0.16
CA ALA A 174 10.56 -2.63 -0.33
C ALA A 174 11.18 -3.42 -1.48
N ASN A 175 10.73 -4.65 -1.71
CA ASN A 175 11.17 -5.50 -2.82
C ASN A 175 10.59 -5.13 -4.20
N THR A 176 9.74 -4.10 -4.32
CA THR A 176 9.02 -3.75 -5.57
C THR A 176 9.96 -3.62 -6.78
N ALA A 177 11.03 -2.82 -6.66
CA ALA A 177 11.95 -2.60 -7.77
C ALA A 177 12.68 -3.89 -8.18
N THR A 178 13.08 -4.71 -7.20
CA THR A 178 13.74 -6.00 -7.43
C THR A 178 12.83 -6.96 -8.17
N VAL A 179 11.57 -7.08 -7.74
CA VAL A 179 10.57 -7.95 -8.37
C VAL A 179 10.31 -7.49 -9.81
N LEU A 180 10.02 -6.20 -10.01
CA LEU A 180 9.62 -5.68 -11.33
C LEU A 180 10.77 -5.70 -12.36
N LYS A 181 12.04 -5.61 -11.91
CA LYS A 181 13.20 -5.64 -12.81
C LYS A 181 13.72 -7.05 -13.11
N LYS A 182 13.28 -8.07 -12.36
CA LYS A 182 13.72 -9.46 -12.54
C LYS A 182 13.24 -10.07 -13.86
N TYR A 183 12.07 -9.66 -14.35
CA TYR A 183 11.39 -10.28 -15.48
C TYR A 183 11.63 -9.52 -16.79
N LYS A 184 11.70 -10.27 -17.90
CA LYS A 184 11.97 -9.71 -19.24
C LYS A 184 10.81 -8.85 -19.76
N LYS A 185 9.58 -9.31 -19.56
CA LYS A 185 8.35 -8.61 -19.92
C LYS A 185 7.50 -8.48 -18.67
N VAL A 186 6.97 -7.29 -18.46
CA VAL A 186 6.05 -6.99 -17.35
C VAL A 186 4.82 -6.33 -17.94
N VAL A 187 3.63 -6.85 -17.64
CA VAL A 187 2.35 -6.23 -18.00
C VAL A 187 1.62 -5.78 -16.76
N VAL A 188 1.26 -4.50 -16.68
CA VAL A 188 0.36 -3.99 -15.66
C VAL A 188 -1.05 -4.04 -16.20
N ALA A 189 -1.90 -4.85 -15.59
CA ALA A 189 -3.29 -5.05 -15.98
C ALA A 189 -4.21 -4.36 -14.96
N GLU A 190 -4.92 -3.32 -15.40
CA GLU A 190 -5.75 -2.50 -14.54
C GLU A 190 -7.05 -2.05 -15.19
N GLN A 191 -8.10 -1.89 -14.37
CA GLN A 191 -9.42 -1.47 -14.84
C GLN A 191 -9.60 0.06 -14.82
N ASN A 192 -8.58 0.76 -15.27
CA ASN A 192 -8.51 2.21 -15.39
C ASN A 192 -7.56 2.59 -16.53
N LEU A 193 -7.26 3.88 -16.71
CA LEU A 193 -6.44 4.39 -17.83
C LEU A 193 -4.91 4.37 -17.56
N GLY A 194 -4.39 3.41 -16.79
CA GLY A 194 -2.94 3.24 -16.58
C GLY A 194 -2.38 3.97 -15.35
N GLN A 195 -3.18 4.16 -14.29
CA GLN A 195 -2.78 4.91 -13.10
C GLN A 195 -1.65 4.21 -12.35
N PHE A 196 -1.79 2.90 -12.11
CA PHE A 196 -0.79 2.15 -11.35
C PHE A 196 0.48 1.96 -12.16
N ALA A 197 0.37 1.67 -13.46
CA ALA A 197 1.52 1.64 -14.36
C ALA A 197 2.31 2.95 -14.32
N THR A 198 1.62 4.09 -14.38
CA THR A 198 2.25 5.42 -14.32
C THR A 198 2.92 5.67 -12.97
N TYR A 199 2.25 5.30 -11.88
CA TYR A 199 2.83 5.42 -10.54
C TYR A 199 4.08 4.55 -10.37
N LEU A 200 4.05 3.28 -10.78
CA LEU A 200 5.22 2.40 -10.73
C LEU A 200 6.40 2.95 -11.55
N ARG A 201 6.15 3.50 -12.74
CA ARG A 201 7.17 4.19 -13.55
C ARG A 201 7.84 5.34 -12.81
N SER A 202 7.07 6.09 -12.00
CA SER A 202 7.62 7.19 -11.19
C SER A 202 8.44 6.72 -9.98
N LYS A 203 8.31 5.45 -9.60
CA LYS A 203 8.95 4.86 -8.40
C LYS A 203 10.10 3.93 -8.73
N VAL A 204 10.18 3.41 -9.95
CA VAL A 204 11.17 2.42 -10.35
C VAL A 204 11.90 2.89 -11.60
N ASP A 205 13.16 3.26 -11.43
CA ASP A 205 13.99 3.80 -12.53
C ASP A 205 14.10 2.83 -13.70
N GLY A 206 13.85 3.33 -14.92
CA GLY A 206 13.96 2.57 -16.16
C GLY A 206 12.86 1.51 -16.37
N PHE A 207 11.86 1.45 -15.49
CA PHE A 207 10.75 0.52 -15.65
C PHE A 207 9.77 1.03 -16.71
N THR A 208 9.50 0.25 -17.76
CA THR A 208 8.52 0.58 -18.80
C THR A 208 7.67 -0.66 -19.09
N PRO A 209 6.57 -0.87 -18.34
CA PRO A 209 5.75 -2.05 -18.51
C PRO A 209 4.87 -1.95 -19.76
N TYR A 210 4.50 -3.12 -20.30
CA TYR A 210 3.29 -3.24 -21.11
C TYR A 210 2.08 -2.89 -20.25
N GLN A 211 1.01 -2.42 -20.87
CA GLN A 211 -0.21 -2.05 -20.17
C GLN A 211 -1.38 -2.79 -20.80
N TYR A 212 -2.24 -3.35 -19.94
CA TYR A 212 -3.54 -3.87 -20.32
C TYR A 212 -4.59 -3.09 -19.54
N ASN A 213 -5.18 -2.09 -20.19
CA ASN A 213 -6.11 -1.14 -19.58
C ASN A 213 -7.51 -1.38 -20.12
N GLU A 214 -8.46 -1.73 -19.24
CA GLU A 214 -9.86 -1.95 -19.64
C GLU A 214 -10.83 -1.16 -18.76
N VAL A 215 -11.59 -0.25 -19.37
CA VAL A 215 -12.55 0.62 -18.65
C VAL A 215 -13.95 0.39 -19.19
N LYS A 216 -14.40 -0.87 -19.14
CA LYS A 216 -15.72 -1.31 -19.64
C LYS A 216 -16.82 -1.34 -18.55
N GLY A 217 -16.47 -1.05 -17.30
CA GLY A 217 -17.42 -1.17 -16.16
C GLY A 217 -17.84 -2.61 -15.86
N GLN A 218 -17.09 -3.60 -16.35
CA GLN A 218 -17.28 -5.02 -16.15
C GLN A 218 -15.95 -5.64 -15.69
N PRO A 219 -15.97 -6.77 -14.95
CA PRO A 219 -14.75 -7.50 -14.63
C PRO A 219 -14.00 -7.96 -15.88
N PHE A 220 -12.69 -8.18 -15.75
CA PHE A 220 -11.89 -8.71 -16.86
C PHE A 220 -12.44 -10.06 -17.34
N VAL A 221 -12.38 -10.28 -18.66
CA VAL A 221 -12.66 -11.59 -19.26
C VAL A 221 -11.36 -12.38 -19.38
N VAL A 222 -11.26 -13.54 -18.72
CA VAL A 222 -10.03 -14.34 -18.66
C VAL A 222 -9.51 -14.69 -20.06
N ALA A 223 -10.38 -15.08 -20.99
CA ALA A 223 -9.98 -15.40 -22.36
C ALA A 223 -9.37 -14.18 -23.11
N GLU A 224 -9.86 -12.96 -22.83
CA GLU A 224 -9.28 -11.73 -23.42
C GLU A 224 -7.90 -11.43 -22.82
N LEU A 225 -7.73 -11.61 -21.51
CA LEU A 225 -6.44 -11.49 -20.83
C LEU A 225 -5.42 -12.48 -21.40
N VAL A 226 -5.78 -13.77 -21.49
CA VAL A 226 -4.92 -14.83 -22.01
C VAL A 226 -4.48 -14.54 -23.44
N LYS A 227 -5.41 -14.08 -24.29
CA LYS A 227 -5.08 -13.68 -25.66
C LYS A 227 -4.07 -12.53 -25.67
N ALA A 228 -4.35 -11.45 -24.96
CA ALA A 228 -3.47 -10.28 -24.92
C ALA A 228 -2.09 -10.59 -24.34
N PHE A 229 -2.01 -11.45 -23.32
CA PHE A 229 -0.76 -11.86 -22.70
C PHE A 229 0.06 -12.79 -23.61
N LYS A 230 -0.58 -13.68 -24.38
CA LYS A 230 0.10 -14.47 -25.42
C LYS A 230 0.72 -13.58 -26.50
N ASP A 231 0.00 -12.56 -26.95
CA ASP A 231 0.53 -11.59 -27.92
C ASP A 231 1.78 -10.91 -27.35
N ILE A 232 1.75 -10.46 -26.08
CA ILE A 232 2.93 -9.89 -25.41
C ILE A 232 4.08 -10.90 -25.32
N ILE A 233 3.80 -12.17 -24.98
CA ILE A 233 4.84 -13.22 -24.87
C ILE A 233 5.51 -13.46 -26.23
N ASN A 234 4.73 -13.55 -27.31
CA ASN A 234 5.21 -13.87 -28.64
C ASN A 234 5.91 -12.70 -29.35
N GLY A 235 5.62 -11.46 -28.94
CA GLY A 235 6.16 -10.24 -29.55
C GLY A 235 5.34 -9.77 -30.75
#